data_AF-A0A1Y3NGX3-F1
#
_entry.id   AF-A0A1Y3NGX3-F1
#
_cell.length_a   1.000
_cell.length_b   1.000
_cell.length_c   1.000
_cell.angle_alpha   90.00
_cell.angle_beta   90.00
_cell.angle_gamma   90.00
#
_symmetry.space_group_name_H-M   'P 1'
#
loop_
_entity.id
_entity.type
_entity.pdbx_description
1 polymer ?
#
loop_
_entity_poly.entity_id
_entity_poly.type
_entity_poly.pdbx_seq_one_letter_code
_entity_poly.pdbx_strand_id
1 'polypeptide(L)'
;MNSVLEQQRRLHEEIERIENAIVDELLEKPKADEDVEDIEIVESEEEDDDKIYNPLKLPIGFDGKPIPFWLYKLHGLGEKYPCEICGNYIYMGRKAFDRHFQEWRHAHGMRCLGIPNTRHFHEITLIEDAYTLWEKLKSKNNAQQFKSDTMEEYEDNEGNVFNKKTYQDLKKQGLL
;
A
#
# COMPACT_ATOMS: atom_id res chain seq x y z
N MET A 1 20.12 31.27 21.32
CA MET A 1 20.48 30.87 19.94
C MET A 1 20.15 29.40 19.80
N ASN A 2 19.20 29.05 18.95
CA ASN A 2 18.87 27.64 18.71
C ASN A 2 20.02 27.02 17.92
N SER A 3 20.48 25.85 18.36
CA SER A 3 21.54 25.10 17.68
C SER A 3 21.15 24.87 16.21
N VAL A 4 22.15 24.84 15.32
CA VAL A 4 21.96 24.53 13.90
C VAL A 4 21.19 23.21 13.71
N LEU A 5 21.43 22.23 14.58
CA LEU A 5 20.70 20.95 14.58
C LEU A 5 19.23 21.12 14.99
N GLU A 6 18.93 22.03 15.91
CA GLU A 6 17.57 22.36 16.35
C GLU A 6 16.80 23.09 15.24
N GLN A 7 17.49 23.97 14.50
CA GLN A 7 16.94 24.65 13.33
C GLN A 7 16.68 23.66 12.19
N GLN A 8 17.62 22.75 11.92
CA GLN A 8 17.48 21.72 10.90
C GLN A 8 16.33 20.76 11.24
N ARG A 9 16.19 20.35 12.51
CA ARG A 9 15.07 19.50 12.96
C ARG A 9 13.72 20.21 12.78
N ARG A 10 13.62 21.47 13.19
CA ARG A 10 12.40 22.28 13.01
C ARG A 10 12.01 22.42 11.54
N LEU A 11 12.97 22.70 10.66
CA LEU A 11 12.71 22.80 9.23
C LEU A 11 12.22 21.46 8.66
N HIS A 12 12.79 20.34 9.11
CA HIS A 12 12.34 19.01 8.71
C HIS A 12 10.91 18.73 9.16
N GLU A 13 10.59 19.02 10.43
CA GLU A 13 9.25 18.87 11.02
C GLU A 13 8.21 19.79 10.35
N GLU A 14 8.61 20.97 9.86
CA GLU A 14 7.73 21.90 9.13
C GLU A 14 7.46 21.41 7.70
N ILE A 15 8.50 20.92 7.01
CA ILE A 15 8.38 20.33 5.66
C ILE A 15 7.45 19.11 5.70
N GLU A 16 7.63 18.21 6.66
CA GLU A 16 6.82 17.00 6.79
C GLU A 16 5.34 17.32 7.09
N ARG A 17 5.07 18.37 7.88
CA ARG A 17 3.71 18.87 8.10
C ARG A 17 3.06 19.40 6.83
N ILE A 18 3.79 20.17 6.04
CA ILE A 18 3.29 20.71 4.76
C ILE A 18 3.05 19.57 3.77
N GLU A 19 3.95 18.60 3.69
CA GLU A 19 3.79 17.43 2.82
C GLU A 19 2.51 16.64 3.12
N ASN A 20 2.21 16.39 4.40
CA ASN A 20 1.00 15.67 4.78
C ASN A 20 -0.28 16.44 4.46
N ALA A 21 -0.30 17.76 4.70
CA ALA A 21 -1.45 18.60 4.38
C ALA A 21 -1.77 18.63 2.86
N ILE A 22 -0.74 18.68 2.01
CA ILE A 22 -0.90 18.64 0.55
C ILE A 22 -1.50 17.30 0.09
N VAL A 23 -1.05 16.20 0.70
CA VAL A 23 -1.52 14.85 0.35
C VAL A 23 -2.99 14.67 0.71
N ASP A 24 -3.41 15.15 1.87
CA ASP A 24 -4.82 15.07 2.30
C ASP A 24 -5.74 15.89 1.38
N GLU A 25 -5.34 17.11 0.97
CA GLU A 25 -6.15 17.93 0.04
C GLU A 25 -6.28 17.29 -1.36
N LEU A 26 -5.22 16.64 -1.84
CA LEU A 26 -5.24 15.91 -3.12
C LEU A 26 -6.15 14.66 -3.06
N LEU A 27 -6.36 14.09 -1.88
CA LEU A 27 -7.26 12.96 -1.66
C LEU A 27 -8.72 13.40 -1.49
N GLU A 28 -8.97 14.60 -0.98
CA GLU A 28 -10.32 15.14 -0.76
C GLU A 28 -10.98 15.73 -2.02
N LYS A 29 -10.25 16.05 -3.09
CA LYS A 29 -10.86 16.50 -4.36
C LYS A 29 -11.43 15.30 -5.13
N PRO A 30 -12.78 15.11 -5.21
CA PRO A 30 -13.34 14.08 -6.07
C PRO A 30 -13.07 14.43 -7.53
N LYS A 31 -12.68 13.43 -8.32
CA LYS A 31 -12.58 13.53 -9.78
C LYS A 31 -13.96 13.83 -10.36
N ALA A 32 -14.22 15.10 -10.70
CA ALA A 32 -15.35 15.49 -11.52
C ALA A 32 -14.81 15.84 -12.91
N ASP A 33 -14.41 14.83 -13.68
CA ASP A 33 -14.08 14.94 -15.10
C ASP A 33 -14.42 13.62 -15.81
N GLU A 34 -15.72 13.31 -15.89
CA GLU A 34 -16.26 12.52 -16.99
C GLU A 34 -17.57 13.21 -17.45
N ASP A 35 -17.57 13.65 -18.71
CA ASP A 35 -18.71 14.10 -19.53
C ASP A 35 -19.22 15.55 -19.39
N VAL A 36 -18.63 16.51 -20.12
CA VAL A 36 -19.38 17.65 -20.70
C VAL A 36 -18.80 18.03 -22.07
N GLU A 37 -19.65 17.91 -23.10
CA GLU A 37 -19.44 18.34 -24.48
C GLU A 37 -19.29 19.86 -24.62
N ASP A 38 -18.65 20.27 -25.72
CA ASP A 38 -18.40 21.62 -26.22
C ASP A 38 -19.33 22.74 -25.69
N ILE A 39 -18.74 23.67 -24.93
CA ILE A 39 -19.30 25.01 -24.70
C ILE A 39 -18.24 26.03 -25.10
N GLU A 40 -18.44 26.64 -26.28
CA GLU A 40 -17.77 27.89 -26.66
C GLU A 40 -18.19 29.00 -25.69
N ILE A 41 -17.30 29.37 -24.77
CA ILE A 41 -17.45 30.57 -23.95
C ILE A 41 -16.72 31.71 -24.67
N VAL A 42 -17.52 32.64 -25.23
CA VAL A 42 -17.07 33.90 -25.81
C VAL A 42 -16.86 34.94 -24.69
N GLU A 43 -15.64 35.48 -24.68
CA GLU A 43 -15.14 36.76 -24.14
C GLU A 43 -15.41 37.15 -22.67
N SER A 44 -14.31 37.24 -21.92
CA SER A 44 -14.04 38.40 -21.07
C SER A 44 -12.53 38.65 -21.06
N GLU A 45 -12.09 39.66 -21.82
CA GLU A 45 -10.74 40.22 -21.71
C GLU A 45 -10.61 40.89 -20.34
N GLU A 46 -9.88 40.29 -19.41
CA GLU A 46 -9.29 41.00 -18.26
C GLU A 46 -8.16 40.17 -17.63
N GLU A 47 -6.97 40.79 -17.65
CA GLU A 47 -5.76 40.54 -16.86
C GLU A 47 -4.82 39.38 -17.26
N ASP A 48 -3.59 39.78 -17.60
CA ASP A 48 -2.40 38.96 -17.83
C ASP A 48 -2.21 37.91 -16.73
N ASP A 49 -2.71 36.68 -16.93
CA ASP A 49 -2.25 35.51 -16.18
C ASP A 49 -1.16 34.83 -17.02
N ASP A 50 0.09 35.18 -16.68
CA ASP A 50 1.33 34.71 -17.26
C ASP A 50 1.22 33.23 -17.69
N LYS A 51 1.28 32.96 -19.00
CA LYS A 51 1.48 31.60 -19.52
C LYS A 51 2.82 31.08 -18.98
N ILE A 52 2.78 30.42 -17.84
CA ILE A 52 3.94 29.87 -17.16
C ILE A 52 4.71 28.97 -18.14
N TYR A 53 5.89 29.45 -18.56
CA TYR A 53 6.72 28.78 -19.56
C TYR A 53 7.24 27.45 -19.02
N ASN A 54 6.55 26.35 -19.36
CA ASN A 54 6.90 24.97 -18.99
C ASN A 54 7.30 24.15 -20.22
N PRO A 55 8.47 24.42 -20.83
CA PRO A 55 8.91 23.76 -22.06
C PRO A 55 9.15 22.25 -21.87
N LEU A 56 9.37 21.80 -20.64
CA LEU A 56 9.61 20.40 -20.28
C LEU A 56 8.35 19.67 -19.79
N LYS A 57 7.19 20.32 -19.76
CA LYS A 57 5.91 19.80 -19.25
C LYS A 57 6.06 19.08 -17.89
N LEU A 58 6.86 19.67 -17.00
CA LEU A 58 7.05 19.13 -15.65
C LEU A 58 5.81 19.35 -14.79
N PRO A 59 5.51 18.45 -13.83
CA PRO A 59 4.40 18.64 -12.90
C PRO A 59 4.52 20.00 -12.19
N ILE A 60 3.39 20.67 -12.03
CA ILE A 60 3.31 21.97 -11.37
C ILE A 60 3.40 21.75 -9.86
N GLY A 61 4.29 22.49 -9.21
CA GLY A 61 4.42 22.44 -7.76
C GLY A 61 3.34 23.28 -7.06
N PHE A 62 3.35 23.27 -5.73
CA PHE A 62 2.43 24.07 -4.91
C PHE A 62 2.55 25.60 -5.13
N ASP A 63 3.66 26.07 -5.72
CA ASP A 63 3.93 27.48 -6.06
C ASP A 63 3.30 27.90 -7.41
N GLY A 64 2.50 27.02 -8.05
CA GLY A 64 1.94 27.26 -9.39
C GLY A 64 2.99 27.20 -10.51
N LYS A 65 4.29 27.13 -10.19
CA LYS A 65 5.39 27.04 -11.16
C LYS A 65 5.82 25.59 -11.43
N PRO A 66 6.43 25.30 -12.59
CA PRO A 66 6.92 23.96 -12.90
C PRO A 66 8.02 23.59 -11.91
N ILE A 67 7.94 22.39 -11.35
CA ILE A 67 8.96 21.90 -10.42
C ILE A 67 10.33 21.92 -11.12
N PRO A 68 11.41 22.41 -10.45
CA PRO A 68 12.74 22.37 -11.04
C PRO A 68 13.14 20.96 -11.51
N PHE A 69 13.72 20.85 -12.71
CA PHE A 69 14.05 19.56 -13.34
C PHE A 69 14.95 18.66 -12.47
N TRP A 70 15.86 19.24 -11.70
CA TRP A 70 16.72 18.49 -10.80
C TRP A 70 15.93 17.86 -9.64
N LEU A 71 14.88 18.52 -9.14
CA LEU A 71 14.01 18.01 -8.08
C LEU A 71 13.14 16.88 -8.61
N TYR A 72 12.60 17.05 -9.81
CA TYR A 72 11.88 15.99 -10.54
C TYR A 72 12.74 14.72 -10.70
N LYS A 73 14.00 14.89 -11.09
CA LYS A 73 14.96 13.80 -11.26
C LYS A 73 15.42 13.19 -9.93
N LEU A 74 15.60 14.01 -8.89
CA LEU A 74 16.02 13.56 -7.56
C LEU A 74 14.96 12.68 -6.89
N HIS A 75 13.69 13.07 -6.97
CA HIS A 75 12.58 12.34 -6.37
C HIS A 75 12.01 11.24 -7.28
N GLY A 76 12.60 11.04 -8.46
CA GLY A 76 12.22 9.97 -9.38
C GLY A 76 10.80 10.09 -9.95
N LEU A 77 10.20 11.29 -9.98
CA LEU A 77 8.81 11.49 -10.45
C LEU A 77 8.61 11.11 -11.93
N GLY A 78 9.69 10.92 -12.70
CA GLY A 78 9.62 10.47 -14.09
C GLY A 78 9.56 8.97 -14.31
N GLU A 79 9.77 8.17 -13.26
CA GLU A 79 9.67 6.73 -13.35
C GLU A 79 8.23 6.28 -13.10
N LYS A 80 7.72 5.45 -14.00
CA LYS A 80 6.36 4.90 -13.95
C LYS A 80 6.39 3.52 -13.32
N TYR A 81 5.62 3.33 -12.27
CA TYR A 81 5.48 2.06 -11.56
C TYR A 81 4.05 1.54 -11.68
N PRO A 82 3.77 0.59 -12.60
CA PRO A 82 2.45 -0.01 -12.73
C PRO A 82 2.19 -1.04 -11.61
N CYS A 83 0.96 -1.08 -11.10
CA CYS A 83 0.50 -2.09 -10.15
C CYS A 83 -0.75 -2.82 -10.69
N GLU A 84 -0.64 -4.13 -10.95
CA GLU A 84 -1.70 -4.97 -11.52
C GLU A 84 -2.85 -5.18 -10.52
N ILE A 85 -2.51 -5.39 -9.24
CA ILE A 85 -3.47 -5.54 -8.13
C ILE A 85 -4.38 -4.30 -7.99
N CYS A 86 -3.87 -3.12 -8.35
CA CYS A 86 -4.62 -1.86 -8.35
C CYS A 86 -5.38 -1.58 -9.67
N GLY A 87 -5.51 -2.56 -10.56
CA GLY A 87 -6.14 -2.40 -11.88
C GLY A 87 -5.23 -1.71 -12.90
N ASN A 88 -3.95 -2.08 -12.92
CA ASN A 88 -2.90 -1.48 -13.77
C ASN A 88 -2.73 0.04 -13.59
N TYR A 89 -3.07 0.55 -12.41
CA TYR A 89 -2.83 1.96 -12.08
C TYR A 89 -1.32 2.24 -12.05
N ILE A 90 -0.93 3.38 -12.63
CA ILE A 90 0.47 3.79 -12.75
C ILE A 90 0.77 4.83 -11.68
N TYR A 91 1.67 4.48 -10.77
CA TYR A 91 2.20 5.41 -9.77
C TYR A 91 3.45 6.11 -10.31
N MET A 92 3.52 7.43 -10.11
CA MET A 92 4.63 8.26 -10.56
C MET A 92 5.65 8.42 -9.42
N GLY A 93 6.84 7.84 -9.61
CA GLY A 93 7.93 7.87 -8.66
C GLY A 93 7.80 6.90 -7.48
N ARG A 94 8.96 6.60 -6.89
CA ARG A 94 9.10 5.54 -5.89
C ARG A 94 8.36 5.83 -4.58
N LYS A 95 8.36 7.09 -4.11
CA LYS A 95 7.69 7.47 -2.84
C LYS A 95 6.16 7.27 -2.92
N ALA A 96 5.54 7.64 -4.04
CA ALA A 96 4.11 7.41 -4.27
C ALA A 96 3.81 5.91 -4.40
N PHE A 97 4.69 5.16 -5.06
CA PHE A 97 4.59 3.72 -5.14
C PHE A 97 4.74 3.05 -3.76
N ASP A 98 5.71 3.39 -2.91
CA ASP A 98 5.79 2.72 -1.60
C ASP A 98 4.60 3.05 -0.68
N ARG A 99 4.02 4.26 -0.81
CA ARG A 99 2.80 4.63 -0.06
C ARG A 99 1.57 3.84 -0.51
N HIS A 100 1.46 3.49 -1.79
CA HIS A 100 0.23 2.89 -2.32
C HIS A 100 -0.16 1.55 -1.69
N PHE A 101 0.81 0.79 -1.15
CA PHE A 101 0.55 -0.48 -0.46
C PHE A 101 -0.34 -0.34 0.79
N GLN A 102 -0.34 0.86 1.40
CA GLN A 102 -1.16 1.19 2.56
C GLN A 102 -2.46 1.90 2.18
N GLU A 103 -2.59 2.35 0.94
CA GLU A 103 -3.78 3.01 0.45
C GLU A 103 -4.94 2.03 0.29
N TRP A 104 -6.16 2.55 0.45
CA TRP A 104 -7.38 1.76 0.37
C TRP A 104 -7.51 0.98 -0.94
N ARG A 105 -7.07 1.56 -2.08
CA ARG A 105 -7.14 0.93 -3.40
C ARG A 105 -6.41 -0.40 -3.44
N HIS A 106 -5.17 -0.45 -2.95
CA HIS A 106 -4.37 -1.67 -2.93
C HIS A 106 -4.93 -2.67 -1.90
N ALA A 107 -5.30 -2.19 -0.72
CA ALA A 107 -5.92 -3.03 0.30
C ALA A 107 -7.22 -3.68 -0.18
N HIS A 108 -8.03 -2.94 -0.95
CA HIS A 108 -9.24 -3.45 -1.57
C HIS A 108 -8.93 -4.49 -2.67
N GLY A 109 -7.95 -4.23 -3.53
CA GLY A 109 -7.47 -5.20 -4.52
C GLY A 109 -7.04 -6.52 -3.87
N MET A 110 -6.22 -6.44 -2.81
CA MET A 110 -5.81 -7.62 -2.03
C MET A 110 -7.00 -8.36 -1.40
N ARG A 111 -7.99 -7.62 -0.90
CA ARG A 111 -9.22 -8.19 -0.34
C ARG A 111 -10.04 -8.94 -1.41
N CYS A 112 -10.13 -8.42 -2.63
CA CYS A 112 -10.79 -9.09 -3.75
C CYS A 112 -10.09 -10.40 -4.16
N LEU A 113 -8.76 -10.45 -4.01
CA LEU A 113 -7.96 -11.67 -4.23
C LEU A 113 -8.09 -12.70 -3.09
N GLY A 114 -8.66 -12.30 -1.94
CA GLY A 114 -8.75 -13.14 -0.73
C GLY A 114 -7.44 -13.24 0.06
N ILE A 115 -6.48 -12.36 -0.21
CA ILE A 115 -5.16 -12.35 0.42
C ILE A 115 -5.11 -11.23 1.47
N PRO A 116 -4.66 -11.49 2.72
CA PRO A 116 -4.53 -10.43 3.71
C PRO A 116 -3.40 -9.46 3.34
N ASN A 117 -3.68 -8.15 3.33
CA ASN A 117 -2.68 -7.10 3.10
C ASN A 117 -1.74 -6.97 4.31
N THR A 118 -0.68 -7.79 4.33
CA THR A 118 0.37 -7.77 5.34
C THR A 118 1.68 -7.28 4.73
N ARG A 119 2.64 -6.89 5.57
CA ARG A 119 3.97 -6.43 5.11
C ARG A 119 4.72 -7.46 4.26
N HIS A 120 4.36 -8.75 4.32
CA HIS A 120 4.93 -9.78 3.44
C HIS A 120 4.66 -9.53 1.96
N PHE A 121 3.59 -8.81 1.63
CA PHE A 121 3.18 -8.51 0.26
C PHE A 121 3.64 -7.12 -0.21
N HIS A 122 4.52 -6.45 0.54
CA HIS A 122 5.09 -5.17 0.12
C HIS A 122 5.97 -5.39 -1.13
N GLU A 123 5.92 -4.45 -2.09
CA GLU A 123 6.58 -4.52 -3.41
C GLU A 123 5.97 -5.53 -4.40
N ILE A 124 4.90 -6.25 -4.04
CA ILE A 124 4.25 -7.18 -4.95
C ILE A 124 3.19 -6.44 -5.76
N THR A 125 3.39 -6.40 -7.08
CA THR A 125 2.46 -5.73 -8.01
C THR A 125 1.67 -6.69 -8.87
N LEU A 126 2.25 -7.86 -9.17
CA LEU A 126 1.65 -8.89 -10.02
C LEU A 126 0.71 -9.79 -9.22
N ILE A 127 -0.41 -10.15 -9.83
CA ILE A 127 -1.42 -10.99 -9.18
C ILE A 127 -0.90 -12.43 -9.01
N GLU A 128 -0.19 -12.95 -10.02
CA GLU A 128 0.41 -14.29 -9.99
C GLU A 128 1.42 -14.42 -8.83
N ASP A 129 2.31 -13.43 -8.68
CA ASP A 129 3.32 -13.42 -7.62
C ASP A 129 2.68 -13.38 -6.23
N ALA A 130 1.58 -12.63 -6.06
CA ALA A 130 0.85 -12.58 -4.81
C ALA A 130 0.30 -13.95 -4.42
N TYR A 131 -0.28 -14.70 -5.37
CA TYR A 131 -0.76 -16.07 -5.12
C TYR A 131 0.37 -17.03 -4.76
N THR A 132 1.46 -17.04 -5.53
CA THR A 132 2.58 -17.95 -5.26
C THR A 132 3.21 -17.69 -3.89
N LEU A 133 3.32 -16.43 -3.47
CA LEU A 133 3.82 -16.09 -2.13
C LEU A 133 2.83 -16.52 -1.05
N TRP A 134 1.54 -16.28 -1.25
CA TRP A 134 0.50 -16.64 -0.29
C TRP A 134 0.44 -18.16 -0.05
N GLU A 135 0.55 -18.98 -1.10
CA GLU A 135 0.59 -20.43 -0.97
C GLU A 135 1.81 -20.92 -0.19
N LYS A 136 2.99 -20.34 -0.46
CA LYS A 136 4.22 -20.63 0.29
C LYS A 136 4.06 -20.26 1.77
N LEU A 137 3.45 -19.11 2.06
CA LEU A 137 3.29 -18.62 3.42
C LEU A 137 2.23 -19.43 4.19
N LYS A 138 1.14 -19.81 3.52
CA LYS A 138 0.11 -20.72 4.07
C LYS A 138 0.67 -22.09 4.39
N SER A 139 1.51 -22.65 3.51
CA SER A 139 2.18 -23.94 3.74
C SER A 139 3.11 -23.89 4.94
N LYS A 140 3.91 -22.82 5.07
CA LYS A 140 4.79 -22.59 6.23
C LYS A 140 3.99 -22.43 7.52
N ASN A 141 2.92 -21.65 7.50
CA ASN A 141 2.07 -21.42 8.68
C ASN A 141 1.36 -22.71 9.10
N ASN A 142 0.78 -23.47 8.16
CA ASN A 142 0.16 -24.77 8.45
C ASN A 142 1.15 -25.79 9.03
N ALA A 143 2.42 -25.76 8.60
CA ALA A 143 3.47 -26.63 9.15
C ALA A 143 3.88 -26.21 10.58
N GLN A 144 3.85 -24.91 10.87
CA GLN A 144 4.13 -24.37 12.21
C GLN A 144 2.93 -24.44 13.15
N GLN A 145 1.71 -24.57 12.61
CA GLN A 145 0.49 -24.63 13.38
C GLN A 145 0.44 -25.97 14.13
N PHE A 146 0.81 -25.92 15.41
CA PHE A 146 0.73 -27.04 16.33
C PHE A 146 -0.72 -27.54 16.41
N LYS A 147 -0.96 -28.78 15.95
CA LYS A 147 -2.26 -29.44 16.06
C LYS A 147 -2.27 -30.24 17.35
N SER A 148 -2.79 -29.65 18.43
CA SER A 148 -2.91 -30.30 19.75
C SER A 148 -3.59 -31.67 19.66
N ASP A 149 -4.65 -31.80 18.86
CA ASP A 149 -5.36 -33.08 18.68
C ASP A 149 -4.48 -34.21 18.11
N THR A 150 -3.41 -33.87 17.38
CA THR A 150 -2.51 -34.85 16.75
C THR A 150 -1.19 -35.00 17.50
N MET A 151 -0.68 -33.94 18.11
CA MET A 151 0.65 -33.92 18.76
C MET A 151 0.61 -34.12 20.28
N GLU A 152 -0.54 -33.97 20.94
CA GLU A 152 -0.66 -34.22 22.38
C GLU A 152 -0.88 -35.71 22.64
N GLU A 153 0.06 -36.30 23.37
CA GLU A 153 0.08 -37.72 23.74
C GLU A 153 -0.58 -37.93 25.11
N TYR A 154 -1.49 -38.89 25.19
CA TYR A 154 -2.17 -39.33 26.41
C TYR A 154 -1.84 -40.79 26.67
N GLU A 155 -1.49 -41.10 27.91
CA GLU A 155 -1.26 -42.46 28.38
C GLU A 155 -2.53 -42.98 29.08
N ASP A 156 -2.91 -44.23 28.79
CA ASP A 156 -3.96 -44.93 29.52
C ASP A 156 -3.45 -45.57 30.83
N ASN A 157 -4.34 -46.23 31.59
CA ASN A 157 -3.93 -46.89 32.84
C ASN A 157 -3.06 -48.13 32.61
N GLU A 158 -2.97 -48.64 31.39
CA GLU A 158 -2.17 -49.81 30.99
C GLU A 158 -0.79 -49.40 30.42
N GLY A 159 -0.55 -48.10 30.24
CA GLY A 159 0.69 -47.55 29.71
C GLY A 159 0.75 -47.41 28.19
N ASN A 160 -0.38 -47.57 27.48
CA ASN A 160 -0.44 -47.35 26.04
C ASN A 160 -0.57 -45.86 25.74
N VAL A 161 0.24 -45.38 24.78
CA VAL A 161 0.27 -43.97 24.39
C VAL A 161 -0.56 -43.75 23.12
N PHE A 162 -1.54 -42.85 23.21
CA PHE A 162 -2.41 -42.47 22.12
C PHE A 162 -2.37 -40.96 21.88
N ASN A 163 -2.67 -40.52 20.65
CA ASN A 163 -2.97 -39.11 20.44
C ASN A 163 -4.29 -38.75 21.15
N LYS A 164 -4.43 -37.47 21.52
CA LYS A 164 -5.61 -36.94 22.23
C LYS A 164 -6.95 -37.36 21.62
N LYS A 165 -7.07 -37.27 20.30
CA LYS A 165 -8.33 -37.58 19.60
C LYS A 165 -8.68 -39.06 19.74
N THR A 166 -7.73 -39.95 19.47
CA THR A 166 -7.88 -41.39 19.59
C THR A 166 -8.20 -41.79 21.03
N TYR A 167 -7.51 -41.22 22.01
CA TYR A 167 -7.80 -41.46 23.43
C TYR A 167 -9.24 -41.04 23.80
N GLN A 168 -9.67 -39.84 23.38
CA GLN A 168 -11.04 -39.36 23.66
C GLN A 168 -12.11 -40.20 22.96
N ASP A 169 -11.88 -40.62 21.72
CA ASP A 169 -12.82 -41.43 20.96
C ASP A 169 -12.94 -42.84 21.56
N LEU A 170 -11.83 -43.46 21.93
CA LEU A 170 -11.81 -44.75 22.64
C LEU A 170 -12.49 -44.66 24.02
N LYS A 171 -12.23 -43.58 24.77
CA LYS A 171 -12.88 -43.32 26.06
C LYS A 171 -14.40 -43.13 25.92
N LYS A 172 -14.87 -42.45 24.86
CA LYS A 172 -16.32 -42.29 24.58
C LYS A 172 -16.99 -43.62 24.20
N GLN A 173 -16.24 -44.51 23.55
CA GLN A 173 -16.71 -45.86 23.21
C GLN A 173 -16.66 -46.82 24.39
N GLY A 174 -16.03 -46.43 25.52
CA GLY A 174 -15.86 -47.27 26.71
C GLY A 174 -14.78 -48.34 26.55
N LEU A 175 -13.79 -48.10 25.68
CA LEU A 175 -12.68 -49.01 25.37
C LEU A 175 -11.39 -48.71 26.16
N LEU A 176 -11.42 -47.71 27.04
CA LEU A 176 -10.34 -47.26 27.93
C LEU A 176 -10.87 -46.95 29.32
#